data_AF-A0A2N2PUF1-F1
#
_entry.id   AF-A0A2N2PUF1-F1
#
_cell.length_a   1.000
_cell.length_b   1.000
_cell.length_c   1.000
_cell.angle_alpha   90.00
_cell.angle_beta   90.00
_cell.angle_gamma   90.00
#
_symmetry.space_group_name_H-M   'P 1'
#
loop_
_entity.id
_entity.type
_entity.pdbx_description
1 polymer ?
#
loop_
_entity_poly.entity_id
_entity_poly.type
_entity_poly.pdbx_seq_one_letter_code
_entity_poly.pdbx_strand_id
1 'polypeptide(L)' 'MTSVKFGPILHGWDDEKVYFWDDEVRIDWCVSDYPDLVARLVAICQEYFVQLKVTPGDRPEGE' A
#
# COMPACT_ATOMS: atom_id res chain seq x y z
N MET A 1 -22.03 -15.11 16.40
CA MET A 1 -20.96 -15.05 15.37
C MET A 1 -20.55 -13.59 15.25
N THR A 2 -19.44 -13.19 15.86
CA THR A 2 -18.87 -11.85 15.66
C THR A 2 -18.25 -11.83 14.27
N SER A 3 -18.89 -11.13 13.34
CA SER A 3 -18.32 -10.90 12.02
C SER A 3 -17.03 -10.10 12.22
N VAL A 4 -15.89 -10.70 11.92
CA VAL A 4 -14.62 -9.97 11.87
C VAL A 4 -14.75 -9.04 10.67
N LYS A 5 -14.96 -7.75 10.95
CA LYS A 5 -14.94 -6.72 9.91
C LYS A 5 -13.50 -6.56 9.44
N PHE A 6 -13.20 -7.15 8.29
CA PHE A 6 -11.99 -6.80 7.56
C PHE A 6 -12.25 -5.42 6.93
N GLY A 7 -11.35 -4.46 7.17
CA GLY A 7 -11.42 -3.17 6.50
C GLY A 7 -11.23 -3.30 4.98
N PRO A 8 -11.09 -2.18 4.26
CA PRO A 8 -10.89 -2.18 2.82
C PRO A 8 -9.77 -3.15 2.39
N ILE A 9 -10.00 -3.92 1.32
CA ILE A 9 -9.10 -4.97 0.84
C ILE A 9 -8.33 -4.44 -0.36
N LEU A 10 -7.00 -4.59 -0.35
CA LEU A 10 -6.17 -4.29 -1.52
C LEU A 10 -6.62 -5.16 -2.70
N HIS A 11 -7.06 -4.53 -3.80
CA HIS A 11 -7.56 -5.26 -4.97
C HIS A 11 -6.94 -4.83 -6.30
N GLY A 12 -6.27 -3.68 -6.35
CA GLY A 12 -5.64 -3.17 -7.55
C GLY A 12 -4.38 -2.37 -7.29
N TRP A 13 -3.44 -2.43 -8.23
CA TRP A 13 -2.27 -1.57 -8.33
C TRP A 13 -1.98 -1.34 -9.83
N ASP A 14 -1.84 -0.08 -10.25
CA ASP A 14 -1.34 0.33 -11.58
C ASP A 14 -0.10 1.25 -11.49
N ASP A 15 0.38 1.78 -12.63
CA ASP A 15 1.68 2.48 -12.75
C ASP A 15 1.96 3.57 -11.71
N GLU A 16 0.96 4.12 -11.01
CA GLU A 16 1.17 5.03 -9.87
C GLU A 16 0.14 4.91 -8.73
N LYS A 17 -0.82 3.99 -8.81
CA LYS A 17 -1.98 3.98 -7.90
C LYS A 17 -2.16 2.64 -7.20
N VAL A 18 -2.66 2.74 -5.96
CA VAL A 18 -3.01 1.59 -5.11
C VAL A 18 -4.48 1.71 -4.76
N TYR A 19 -5.24 0.64 -4.92
CA TYR A 19 -6.69 0.62 -4.80
C TYR A 19 -7.18 -0.37 -3.74
N PHE A 20 -8.10 0.08 -2.89
CA PHE A 20 -8.72 -0.74 -1.86
C PHE A 20 -10.24 -0.78 -2.05
N TRP A 21 -10.80 -1.99 -2.13
CA TRP A 21 -12.24 -2.21 -2.23
C TRP A 21 -12.83 -2.28 -0.84
N ASP A 22 -13.82 -1.43 -0.56
CA ASP A 22 -14.62 -1.50 0.66
C ASP A 22 -16.00 -2.08 0.36
N ASP A 23 -16.21 -3.32 0.78
CA ASP A 23 -17.46 -4.05 0.54
C ASP A 23 -18.63 -3.51 1.36
N GLU A 24 -18.36 -2.85 2.51
CA GLU A 24 -19.43 -2.32 3.36
C GLU A 24 -20.12 -1.11 2.71
N VAL A 25 -19.33 -0.23 2.08
CA VAL A 25 -19.85 0.99 1.41
C VAL A 25 -19.88 0.89 -0.11
N ARG A 26 -19.34 -0.20 -0.69
CA ARG A 26 -19.23 -0.45 -2.13
C ARG A 26 -18.50 0.67 -2.88
N ILE A 27 -17.35 1.08 -2.32
CA ILE A 27 -16.50 2.14 -2.88
C ILE A 27 -15.11 1.57 -3.14
N ASP A 28 -14.51 2.04 -4.23
CA ASP A 28 -13.11 1.85 -4.53
C ASP A 28 -12.30 3.06 -4.03
N TRP A 29 -11.40 2.84 -3.07
CA TRP A 29 -10.55 3.86 -2.48
C TRP A 29 -9.20 3.87 -3.18
N CYS A 30 -8.88 4.95 -3.88
CA CYS A 30 -7.56 5.14 -4.47
C CYS A 30 -6.66 5.92 -3.51
N VAL A 31 -5.51 5.33 -3.13
CA VAL A 31 -4.57 5.96 -2.18
C VAL A 31 -4.11 7.34 -2.65
N SER A 32 -3.89 7.53 -3.96
CA SER A 32 -3.41 8.79 -4.52
C SER A 32 -4.40 9.95 -4.36
N ASP A 33 -5.68 9.67 -4.12
CA ASP A 33 -6.71 10.68 -3.92
C ASP A 33 -6.62 11.32 -2.50
N TYR A 34 -5.80 10.75 -1.60
CA TYR A 34 -5.64 11.16 -0.21
C TYR A 34 -4.18 11.55 0.09
N PRO A 35 -3.81 12.84 -0.04
CA PRO A 35 -2.41 13.28 0.11
C PRO A 35 -1.76 12.93 1.46
N ASP A 36 -2.54 12.93 2.54
CA ASP A 36 -2.06 12.56 3.88
C ASP A 36 -1.79 11.06 4.00
N LEU A 37 -2.61 10.22 3.36
CA LEU A 37 -2.39 8.78 3.27
C LEU A 37 -1.15 8.46 2.43
N VAL A 38 -0.98 9.15 1.30
CA VAL A 38 0.24 9.03 0.47
C VAL A 38 1.48 9.38 1.30
N ALA A 39 1.46 10.48 2.05
CA ALA A 39 2.59 10.87 2.90
C ALA A 39 2.93 9.81 3.96
N ARG A 40 1.91 9.20 4.58
CA ARG A 40 2.12 8.09 5.54
C ARG A 40 2.71 6.86 4.86
N LEU A 41 2.20 6.49 3.69
CA LEU A 41 2.72 5.35 2.93
C LEU A 41 4.19 5.56 2.55
N VAL A 42 4.54 6.75 2.06
CA VAL A 42 5.92 7.13 1.73
C VAL A 42 6.83 7.00 2.96
N ALA A 43 6.39 7.47 4.13
CA ALA A 43 7.18 7.34 5.37
C ALA A 43 7.45 5.87 5.75
N ILE A 44 6.42 5.02 5.68
CA ILE A 44 6.56 3.57 5.94
C ILE A 44 7.57 2.94 4.96
N CYS A 45 7.47 3.27 3.67
CA CYS A 45 8.41 2.77 2.67
C CYS A 45 9.84 3.24 2.94
N GLN A 46 10.03 4.52 3.27
CA GLN A 46 11.34 5.07 3.61
C GLN A 46 11.95 4.37 4.82
N GLU A 47 11.18 4.17 5.89
CA GLU A 47 11.62 3.43 7.08
C GLU A 47 12.00 1.98 6.72
N TYR A 48 11.18 1.31 5.91
CA TYR A 48 11.48 -0.04 5.44
C TYR A 48 12.80 -0.10 4.68
N PHE A 49 13.05 0.82 3.73
CA PHE A 49 14.30 0.84 2.96
C PHE A 49 15.53 1.21 3.81
N VAL A 50 15.37 2.06 4.82
CA VAL A 50 16.43 2.35 5.80
C VAL A 50 16.78 1.08 6.58
N GLN A 51 15.78 0.36 7.08
CA GLN A 51 15.97 -0.90 7.81
C GLN A 51 16.57 -2.00 6.94
N LEU A 52 16.19 -2.05 5.66
CA LEU A 52 16.70 -3.01 4.70
C LEU A 52 18.21 -2.84 4.45
N LYS A 53 18.81 -1.73 4.90
CA LYS A 53 20.22 -1.36 4.64
C LYS A 53 20.55 -1.63 3.17
N VAL A 54 19.85 -0.97 2.25
CA VAL A 54 20.08 -1.13 0.81
C VAL A 54 21.55 -0.80 0.51
N THR A 55 22.42 -1.80 0.56
CA THR A 55 23.71 -1.79 -0.11
C THR A 55 23.36 -1.75 -1.59
N PRO A 56 23.77 -0.71 -2.35
CA PRO A 56 23.53 -0.68 -3.79
C PRO A 56 24.23 -1.88 -4.43
N GLY A 57 23.50 -2.96 -4.69
CA GLY A 57 24.05 -4.24 -5.18
C GLY A 57 23.23 -5.48 -4.83
N ASP A 58 22.44 -5.46 -3.76
CA ASP A 58 21.65 -6.63 -3.31
C ASP A 58 20.22 -6.67 -3.88
N ARG A 59 19.91 -5.89 -4.92
CA ARG A 59 18.66 -6.14 -5.65
C ARG A 59 18.77 -7.54 -6.24
N PRO A 60 17.85 -8.48 -5.93
CA PRO A 60 17.69 -9.62 -6.81
C PRO A 60 17.34 -9.02 -8.18
N GLU A 61 18.24 -9.18 -9.15
CA GLU A 61 17.88 -9.04 -10.55
C GLU A 61 16.72 -10.02 -10.75
N GLY A 62 15.52 -9.48 -10.89
CA GLY A 62 14.34 -10.28 -11.18
C GLY A 62 14.49 -10.91 -12.56
N GLU A 63 14.30 -12.22 -12.60
CA GLU A 63 14.01 -13.05 -13.78
C GLU A 63 12.86 -12.49 -14.63
#